data_AF-A0A1I7G5K4-F1
#
_entry.id   AF-A0A1I7G5K4-F1
#
_cell.length_a   1.000
_cell.length_b   1.000
_cell.length_c   1.000
_cell.angle_alpha   90.00
_cell.angle_beta   90.00
_cell.angle_gamma   90.00
#
_symmetry.space_group_name_H-M   'P 1'
#
loop_
_entity.id
_entity.type
_entity.pdbx_description
1 polymer ?
#
loop_
_entity_poly.entity_id
_entity_poly.type
_entity_poly.pdbx_seq_one_letter_code
_entity_poly.pdbx_strand_id
1 'polypeptide(L)'
;MSACRWKVQRFILIQEGWTPLKEPRHMWFLQFVAIPIGIFLVFLTGFLVALLNLVDTIVIHLYHLLALVAIIPVHEFLHAVMFPARLASDHVMFGFWPKAFVFYAHYDGVLTRRRFIGVFLAPLLVISVLPLVLLKLFAIHHQSLVLTCALVNAFCSAGDVLGVALILFQLPRKTMLRNQGFRTYWKVPAAGREVSTQIEGWGGTSRGDAYWALAGNHFAILQFQAGDGYSILVVSHVSMTHCPLR
;
A
#
# COMPACT_ATOMS: atom_id res chain seq x y z
N MET A 1 -0.64 -17.79 -13.13
CA MET A 1 0.38 -17.05 -13.93
C MET A 1 1.03 -15.85 -13.20
N SER A 2 0.65 -15.52 -11.96
CA SER A 2 1.17 -14.35 -11.22
C SER A 2 2.59 -14.51 -10.62
N ALA A 3 3.00 -15.72 -10.24
CA ALA A 3 4.31 -15.95 -9.60
C ALA A 3 5.52 -15.65 -10.51
N CYS A 4 5.38 -15.81 -11.84
CA CYS A 4 6.45 -15.52 -12.79
C CYS A 4 6.69 -14.00 -12.92
N ARG A 5 5.62 -13.20 -12.96
CA ARG A 5 5.67 -11.73 -13.04
C ARG A 5 6.44 -11.12 -11.85
N TRP A 6 6.18 -11.58 -10.63
CA TRP A 6 6.85 -11.08 -9.43
C TRP A 6 8.35 -11.41 -9.39
N LYS A 7 8.77 -12.58 -9.89
CA LYS A 7 10.19 -12.94 -9.96
C LYS A 7 10.94 -12.04 -10.93
N VAL A 8 10.45 -11.88 -12.16
CA VAL A 8 11.07 -11.03 -13.19
C VAL A 8 11.21 -9.59 -12.69
N GLN A 9 10.15 -9.05 -12.11
CA GLN A 9 10.13 -7.66 -11.68
C GLN A 9 10.98 -7.40 -10.41
N ARG A 10 11.30 -8.43 -9.62
CA ARG A 10 12.23 -8.32 -8.48
C ARG A 10 13.66 -8.08 -8.97
N PHE A 11 14.07 -8.82 -10.00
CA PHE A 11 15.39 -8.64 -10.59
C PHE A 11 15.53 -7.24 -11.18
N ILE A 12 14.47 -6.71 -11.79
CA ILE A 12 14.44 -5.36 -12.33
C ILE A 12 14.66 -4.32 -11.22
N LEU A 13 13.97 -4.41 -10.09
CA LEU A 13 14.15 -3.42 -9.00
C LEU A 13 15.57 -3.41 -8.43
N ILE A 14 16.18 -4.57 -8.23
CA ILE A 14 17.56 -4.65 -7.73
C ILE A 14 18.53 -4.04 -8.76
N GLN A 15 18.32 -4.31 -10.05
CA GLN A 15 19.10 -3.72 -11.14
C GLN A 15 18.92 -2.19 -11.22
N GLU A 16 17.72 -1.68 -10.93
CA GLU A 16 17.42 -0.25 -10.85
C GLU A 16 17.97 0.43 -9.58
N GLY A 17 18.68 -0.31 -8.72
CA GLY A 17 19.32 0.21 -7.51
C GLY A 17 18.37 0.34 -6.31
N TRP A 18 17.29 -0.43 -6.25
CA TRP A 18 16.44 -0.54 -5.06
C TRP A 18 17.00 -1.55 -4.06
N THR A 19 16.98 -1.18 -2.78
CA THR A 19 17.42 -2.05 -1.68
C THR A 19 16.21 -2.66 -0.98
N PRO A 20 16.17 -3.98 -0.71
CA PRO A 20 15.08 -4.59 0.05
C PRO A 20 15.11 -4.17 1.52
N LEU A 21 13.93 -3.93 2.10
CA LEU A 21 13.77 -3.76 3.55
C LEU A 21 14.01 -5.10 4.27
N LYS A 22 14.61 -5.08 5.47
CA LYS A 22 14.82 -6.29 6.26
C LYS A 22 13.52 -6.70 6.92
N GLU A 23 12.72 -7.46 6.19
CA GLU A 23 11.45 -8.03 6.65
C GLU A 23 11.57 -9.56 6.81
N PRO A 24 10.96 -10.16 7.85
CA PRO A 24 10.90 -11.60 8.00
C PRO A 24 10.41 -12.29 6.73
N ARG A 25 11.02 -13.44 6.40
CA ARG A 25 10.71 -14.12 5.14
C ARG A 25 9.40 -14.88 5.15
N HIS A 26 8.97 -15.32 6.33
CA HIS A 26 7.78 -16.15 6.50
C HIS A 26 6.65 -15.30 7.08
N MET A 27 5.52 -15.26 6.38
CA MET A 27 4.36 -14.47 6.80
C MET A 27 3.78 -14.92 8.13
N TRP A 28 3.81 -16.23 8.41
CA TRP A 28 3.40 -16.74 9.73
C TRP A 28 4.21 -16.13 10.86
N PHE A 29 5.52 -15.96 10.68
CA PHE A 29 6.36 -15.30 11.67
C PHE A 29 5.98 -13.83 11.87
N LEU A 30 5.63 -13.12 10.80
CA LEU A 30 5.09 -11.75 10.90
C LEU A 30 3.80 -11.72 11.74
N GLN A 31 2.88 -12.67 11.52
CA GLN A 31 1.64 -12.74 12.30
C GLN A 31 1.91 -13.04 13.78
N PHE A 32 2.82 -13.96 14.09
CA PHE A 32 3.20 -14.23 15.48
C PHE A 32 3.81 -13.02 16.17
N VAL A 33 4.66 -12.24 15.48
CA VAL A 33 5.22 -10.99 16.01
C VAL A 33 4.15 -9.89 16.12
N ALA A 34 3.15 -9.90 15.25
CA ALA A 34 2.05 -8.92 15.29
C ALA A 34 1.10 -9.14 16.48
N ILE A 35 0.89 -10.38 16.96
CA ILE A 35 -0.01 -10.66 18.09
C ILE A 35 0.29 -9.81 19.34
N PRO A 36 1.52 -9.78 19.90
CA PRO A 36 1.81 -8.95 21.08
C PRO A 36 1.64 -7.45 20.80
N ILE A 37 1.93 -7.00 19.58
CA ILE A 37 1.69 -5.61 19.17
C ILE A 37 0.17 -5.33 19.16
N GLY A 38 -0.64 -6.22 18.62
CA GLY A 38 -2.10 -6.09 18.59
C GLY A 38 -2.70 -6.04 20.00
N ILE A 39 -2.24 -6.90 20.91
CA ILE A 39 -2.64 -6.87 22.32
C ILE A 39 -2.28 -5.51 22.94
N PHE A 40 -1.07 -5.02 22.70
CA PHE A 40 -0.64 -3.71 23.19
C PHE A 40 -1.49 -2.56 22.64
N LEU A 41 -1.84 -2.60 21.35
CA LEU A 41 -2.71 -1.60 20.72
C LEU A 41 -4.13 -1.63 21.30
N VAL A 42 -4.69 -2.82 21.57
CA VAL A 42 -5.97 -2.96 22.27
C VAL A 42 -5.91 -2.34 23.66
N PHE A 43 -4.85 -2.57 24.42
CA PHE A 43 -4.66 -1.93 25.72
C PHE A 43 -4.57 -0.41 25.61
N LEU A 44 -3.83 0.11 24.63
CA LEU A 44 -3.70 1.56 24.43
C LEU A 44 -5.03 2.19 24.02
N THR A 45 -5.79 1.56 23.12
CA THR A 45 -7.12 2.02 22.72
C THR A 45 -8.12 1.90 23.87
N GLY A 46 -8.09 0.83 24.65
CA GLY A 46 -8.90 0.67 25.86
C GLY A 46 -8.59 1.72 26.93
N PHE A 47 -7.31 2.04 27.12
CA PHE A 47 -6.88 3.14 27.98
C PHE A 47 -7.41 4.48 27.48
N LEU A 48 -7.38 4.73 26.17
CA LEU A 48 -7.99 5.93 25.59
C LEU A 48 -9.51 5.99 25.81
N VAL A 49 -10.23 4.87 25.65
CA VAL A 49 -11.68 4.78 25.97
C VAL A 49 -11.94 5.15 27.42
N ALA A 50 -11.13 4.63 28.35
CA ALA A 50 -11.23 4.96 29.78
C ALA A 50 -10.95 6.45 30.04
N LEU A 51 -9.87 6.99 29.45
CA LEU A 51 -9.48 8.40 29.59
C LEU A 51 -10.58 9.35 29.08
N LEU A 52 -11.27 8.98 28.01
CA LEU A 52 -12.36 9.76 27.44
C LEU A 52 -13.70 9.58 28.19
N ASN A 53 -13.76 8.69 29.18
CA ASN A 53 -14.98 8.29 29.89
C ASN A 53 -16.06 7.74 28.94
N LEU A 54 -15.63 6.91 27.98
CA LEU A 54 -16.50 6.22 27.02
C LEU A 54 -16.70 4.75 27.39
N VAL A 55 -16.37 4.36 28.63
CA VAL A 55 -16.54 2.99 29.12
C VAL A 55 -18.02 2.63 29.05
N ASP A 56 -18.31 1.50 28.42
CA ASP A 56 -19.65 0.99 28.25
C ASP A 56 -19.65 -0.54 28.40
N THR A 57 -20.80 -1.11 28.72
CA THR A 57 -20.93 -2.57 28.79
C THR A 57 -21.02 -3.13 27.38
N ILE A 58 -20.01 -3.88 26.95
CA ILE A 58 -20.02 -4.54 25.65
C ILE A 58 -20.81 -5.84 25.77
N VAL A 59 -22.08 -5.80 25.36
CA VAL A 59 -22.90 -7.00 25.14
C VAL A 59 -22.75 -7.43 23.69
N ILE A 60 -22.23 -8.63 23.46
CA ILE A 60 -21.99 -9.13 22.11
C ILE A 60 -23.31 -9.57 21.48
N HIS A 61 -23.69 -8.86 20.42
CA HIS A 61 -24.85 -9.16 19.57
C HIS A 61 -24.41 -9.57 18.16
N LEU A 62 -25.31 -10.17 17.37
CA LEU A 62 -25.03 -10.60 16.00
C LEU A 62 -24.44 -9.49 15.11
N TYR A 63 -24.92 -8.25 15.26
CA TYR A 63 -24.40 -7.13 14.47
C TYR A 63 -22.93 -6.79 14.79
N HIS A 64 -22.42 -7.13 15.99
CA HIS A 64 -20.99 -7.01 16.29
C HIS A 64 -20.19 -8.00 15.46
N LEU A 65 -20.65 -9.24 15.35
CA LEU A 65 -20.00 -10.26 14.52
C LEU A 65 -20.01 -9.86 13.04
N LEU A 66 -21.11 -9.30 12.54
CA LEU A 66 -21.18 -8.76 11.18
C LEU A 66 -20.19 -7.60 10.98
N ALA A 67 -20.05 -6.72 11.98
CA ALA A 67 -19.08 -5.64 11.94
C ALA A 67 -17.63 -6.14 11.91
N LEU A 68 -17.30 -7.25 12.59
CA LEU A 68 -15.97 -7.88 12.49
C LEU A 68 -15.62 -8.29 11.06
N VAL A 69 -16.59 -8.79 10.29
CA VAL A 69 -16.38 -9.15 8.89
C VAL A 69 -16.28 -7.91 8.02
N ALA A 70 -17.16 -6.92 8.27
CA ALA A 70 -17.21 -5.69 7.50
C ALA A 70 -16.00 -4.76 7.72
N ILE A 71 -15.33 -4.83 8.87
CA ILE A 71 -14.21 -3.95 9.18
C ILE A 71 -13.00 -4.22 8.29
N ILE A 72 -12.82 -5.45 7.83
CA ILE A 72 -11.69 -5.85 6.99
C ILE A 72 -11.68 -5.10 5.65
N PRO A 73 -12.74 -5.14 4.82
CA PRO A 73 -12.75 -4.38 3.58
C PRO A 73 -12.69 -2.87 3.82
N VAL A 74 -13.28 -2.35 4.91
CA VAL A 74 -13.18 -0.93 5.26
C VAL A 74 -11.74 -0.53 5.60
N HIS A 75 -11.03 -1.37 6.35
CA HIS A 75 -9.62 -1.19 6.70
C HIS A 75 -8.75 -1.11 5.45
N GLU A 76 -8.86 -2.10 4.55
CA GLU A 76 -8.10 -2.11 3.29
C GLU A 76 -8.46 -0.93 2.39
N PHE A 77 -9.73 -0.54 2.37
CA PHE A 77 -10.17 0.62 1.60
C PHE A 77 -9.52 1.92 2.08
N LEU A 78 -9.33 2.09 3.40
CA LEU A 78 -8.66 3.27 3.95
C LEU A 78 -7.19 3.36 3.57
N HIS A 79 -6.48 2.23 3.49
CA HIS A 79 -5.15 2.22 2.90
C HIS A 79 -5.19 2.72 1.44
N ALA A 80 -6.14 2.21 0.66
CA ALA A 80 -6.25 2.54 -0.75
C ALA A 80 -6.55 4.03 -1.01
N VAL A 81 -7.43 4.64 -0.21
CA VAL A 81 -7.74 6.08 -0.26
C VAL A 81 -6.48 6.92 0.00
N MET A 82 -5.54 6.38 0.76
CA MET A 82 -4.26 7.02 1.06
C MET A 82 -3.20 6.78 -0.02
N PHE A 83 -3.48 6.08 -1.10
CA PHE A 83 -2.58 6.08 -2.26
C PHE A 83 -2.68 7.42 -3.02
N PRO A 84 -1.62 7.85 -3.72
CA PRO A 84 -1.65 9.10 -4.49
C PRO A 84 -2.41 8.95 -5.82
N ALA A 85 -2.58 7.72 -6.31
CA ALA A 85 -3.35 7.43 -7.51
C ALA A 85 -4.84 7.33 -7.21
N ARG A 86 -5.67 7.50 -8.24
CA ARG A 86 -7.11 7.28 -8.14
C ARG A 86 -7.38 5.80 -7.83
N LEU A 87 -8.40 5.53 -7.01
CA LEU A 87 -8.82 4.17 -6.64
C LEU A 87 -9.12 3.27 -7.85
N ALA A 88 -9.61 3.86 -8.95
CA ALA A 88 -9.93 3.14 -10.19
C ALA A 88 -8.73 2.96 -11.14
N SER A 89 -7.52 3.39 -10.75
CA SER A 89 -6.32 3.22 -11.58
C SER A 89 -5.78 1.80 -11.48
N ASP A 90 -5.07 1.37 -12.53
CA ASP A 90 -4.40 0.05 -12.57
C ASP A 90 -3.27 -0.09 -11.53
N HIS A 91 -2.87 1.01 -10.89
CA HIS A 91 -1.87 1.03 -9.83
C HIS A 91 -2.42 0.62 -8.46
N VAL A 92 -3.74 0.60 -8.27
CA VAL A 92 -4.38 0.24 -7.00
C VAL A 92 -5.10 -1.09 -7.16
N MET A 93 -4.72 -2.08 -6.37
CA MET A 93 -5.25 -3.44 -6.47
C MET A 93 -5.78 -3.90 -5.12
N PHE A 94 -6.97 -4.49 -5.11
CA PHE A 94 -7.49 -5.21 -3.94
C PHE A 94 -7.39 -6.71 -4.17
N GLY A 95 -7.15 -7.46 -3.11
CA GLY A 95 -7.15 -8.90 -3.20
C GLY A 95 -7.34 -9.59 -1.86
N PHE A 96 -7.54 -10.90 -1.95
CA PHE A 96 -7.49 -11.81 -0.83
C PHE A 96 -6.38 -12.82 -1.07
N TRP A 97 -5.59 -13.09 -0.05
CA TRP A 97 -4.59 -14.15 -0.08
C TRP A 97 -4.99 -15.32 0.82
N PRO A 98 -5.61 -16.38 0.27
CA PRO A 98 -6.11 -17.51 1.05
C PRO A 98 -5.05 -18.19 1.92
N LYS A 99 -3.81 -18.30 1.44
CA LYS A 99 -2.73 -19.00 2.18
C LYS A 99 -2.29 -18.28 3.45
N ALA A 100 -2.46 -16.96 3.49
CA ALA A 100 -2.14 -16.14 4.66
C ALA A 100 -3.41 -15.69 5.41
N PHE A 101 -4.59 -15.94 4.82
CA PHE A 101 -5.89 -15.47 5.30
C PHE A 101 -5.94 -13.95 5.50
N VAL A 102 -5.34 -13.20 4.57
CA VAL A 102 -5.17 -11.74 4.63
C VAL A 102 -5.82 -11.10 3.41
N PHE A 103 -6.65 -10.09 3.64
CA PHE A 103 -7.07 -9.14 2.61
C PHE A 103 -6.01 -8.06 2.46
N TYR A 104 -5.88 -7.48 1.28
CA TYR A 104 -4.87 -6.44 1.06
C TYR A 104 -5.33 -5.41 0.04
N ALA A 105 -4.95 -4.16 0.28
CA ALA A 105 -4.80 -3.12 -0.72
C ALA A 105 -3.33 -2.96 -1.12
N HIS A 106 -3.03 -3.09 -2.40
CA HIS A 106 -1.68 -2.96 -2.95
C HIS A 106 -1.57 -1.74 -3.86
N TYR A 107 -0.44 -1.03 -3.74
CA TYR A 107 -0.04 0.04 -4.63
C TYR A 107 1.36 -0.27 -5.17
N ASP A 108 1.49 -0.30 -6.49
CA ASP A 108 2.73 -0.66 -7.17
C ASP A 108 3.61 0.55 -7.54
N GLY A 109 3.12 1.76 -7.28
CA GLY A 109 3.85 3.01 -7.52
C GLY A 109 4.85 3.36 -6.40
N VAL A 110 5.59 4.46 -6.60
CA VAL A 110 6.59 4.93 -5.65
C VAL A 110 5.97 5.90 -4.64
N LEU A 111 6.27 5.69 -3.36
CA LEU A 111 5.80 6.53 -2.25
C LEU A 111 6.97 7.16 -1.52
N THR A 112 6.76 8.36 -0.98
CA THR A 112 7.69 8.92 0.01
C THR A 112 7.53 8.18 1.35
N ARG A 113 8.58 8.18 2.18
CA ARG A 113 8.53 7.62 3.54
C ARG A 113 7.34 8.12 4.36
N ARG A 114 7.03 9.42 4.28
CA ARG A 114 5.91 10.01 5.00
C ARG A 114 4.56 9.48 4.50
N ARG A 115 4.37 9.42 3.18
CA ARG A 115 3.12 8.90 2.60
C ARG A 115 2.94 7.43 2.94
N PHE A 116 4.00 6.62 2.86
CA PHE A 116 3.95 5.20 3.21
C PHE A 116 3.54 4.98 4.67
N ILE A 117 4.14 5.72 5.62
CA ILE A 117 3.72 5.68 7.04
C ILE A 117 2.27 6.11 7.20
N GLY A 118 1.86 7.18 6.51
CA GLY A 118 0.50 7.69 6.53
C GLY A 118 -0.52 6.67 6.03
N VAL A 119 -0.20 5.95 4.95
CA VAL A 119 -1.03 4.84 4.45
C VAL A 119 -1.21 3.78 5.54
N PHE A 120 -0.12 3.31 6.16
CA PHE A 120 -0.16 2.23 7.15
C PHE A 120 -0.91 2.64 8.42
N LEU A 121 -0.72 3.87 8.91
CA LEU A 121 -1.40 4.32 10.12
C LEU A 121 -2.86 4.74 9.90
N ALA A 122 -3.31 4.93 8.66
CA ALA A 122 -4.64 5.49 8.39
C ALA A 122 -5.79 4.67 8.97
N PRO A 123 -5.86 3.32 8.82
CA PRO A 123 -6.97 2.56 9.39
C PRO A 123 -7.02 2.64 10.91
N LEU A 124 -5.88 2.52 11.60
CA LEU A 124 -5.81 2.68 13.05
C LEU A 124 -6.34 4.05 13.50
N LEU A 125 -5.90 5.13 12.85
CA LEU A 125 -6.31 6.48 13.24
C LEU A 125 -7.78 6.75 12.90
N VAL A 126 -8.26 6.31 11.74
CA VAL A 126 -9.61 6.65 11.24
C VAL A 126 -10.69 5.74 11.84
N ILE A 127 -10.42 4.46 12.08
CA ILE A 127 -11.41 3.52 12.63
C ILE A 127 -11.32 3.44 14.16
N SER A 128 -10.11 3.48 14.73
CA SER A 128 -9.95 3.29 16.18
C SER A 128 -9.86 4.57 16.98
N VAL A 129 -9.18 5.61 16.50
CA VAL A 129 -8.95 6.83 17.29
C VAL A 129 -10.03 7.89 17.01
N LEU A 130 -10.24 8.22 15.75
CA LEU A 130 -11.14 9.31 15.34
C LEU A 130 -12.57 9.12 15.88
N PRO A 131 -13.22 7.95 15.78
CA PRO A 131 -14.59 7.81 16.25
C PRO A 131 -14.71 8.00 17.76
N LEU A 132 -13.72 7.55 18.54
CA LEU A 132 -13.70 7.77 20.00
C LEU A 132 -13.63 9.26 20.35
N VAL A 133 -12.78 10.01 19.63
CA VAL A 133 -12.69 11.46 19.80
C VAL A 133 -14.03 12.12 19.44
N LEU A 134 -14.65 11.74 18.32
CA LEU A 134 -15.94 12.29 17.90
C LEU A 134 -17.07 11.97 18.90
N LEU A 135 -17.14 10.74 19.42
CA LEU A 135 -18.12 10.37 20.46
C LEU A 135 -17.99 11.28 21.69
N LYS A 136 -16.77 11.53 22.13
CA LYS A 136 -16.52 12.44 23.25
C LYS A 136 -16.93 13.88 22.92
N LEU A 137 -16.55 14.39 21.75
CA LEU A 137 -16.83 15.77 21.34
C LEU A 137 -18.33 16.04 21.22
N PHE A 138 -19.11 15.07 20.76
CA PHE A 138 -20.56 15.18 20.62
C PHE A 138 -21.34 14.64 21.82
N ALA A 139 -20.67 14.26 22.91
CA ALA A 139 -21.28 13.67 24.10
C ALA A 139 -22.20 12.46 23.79
N ILE A 140 -21.81 11.66 22.79
CA ILE A 140 -22.54 10.45 22.41
C ILE A 140 -22.01 9.30 23.26
N HIS A 141 -22.89 8.74 24.09
CA HIS A 141 -22.58 7.64 24.99
C HIS A 141 -23.24 6.33 24.50
N HIS A 142 -22.87 5.22 25.14
CA HIS A 142 -23.45 3.89 24.94
C HIS A 142 -23.37 3.34 23.51
N GLN A 143 -22.21 3.53 22.86
CA GLN A 143 -21.95 3.10 21.48
C GLN A 143 -21.08 1.84 21.44
N SER A 144 -21.57 0.74 22.00
CA SER A 144 -20.87 -0.56 22.08
C SER A 144 -20.30 -1.05 20.73
N LEU A 145 -21.03 -0.82 19.63
CA LEU A 145 -20.58 -1.17 18.29
C LEU A 145 -19.33 -0.40 17.87
N VAL A 146 -19.30 0.92 18.09
CA VAL A 146 -18.15 1.77 17.74
C VAL A 146 -16.93 1.39 18.58
N LEU A 147 -17.13 1.14 19.89
CA LEU A 147 -16.06 0.68 20.77
C LEU A 147 -15.50 -0.67 20.31
N THR A 148 -16.38 -1.61 19.94
CA THR A 148 -15.96 -2.92 19.43
C THR A 148 -15.17 -2.79 18.15
N CYS A 149 -15.65 -2.00 17.18
CA CYS A 149 -14.92 -1.73 15.94
C CYS A 149 -13.55 -1.10 16.22
N ALA A 150 -13.48 -0.12 17.14
CA ALA A 150 -12.23 0.55 17.49
C ALA A 150 -11.20 -0.42 18.08
N LEU A 151 -11.60 -1.26 19.03
CA LEU A 151 -10.72 -2.24 19.68
C LEU A 151 -10.27 -3.34 18.71
N VAL A 152 -11.20 -3.89 17.93
CA VAL A 152 -10.90 -4.94 16.94
C VAL A 152 -9.96 -4.42 15.87
N ASN A 153 -10.24 -3.23 15.32
CA ASN A 153 -9.36 -2.63 14.33
C ASN A 153 -7.97 -2.30 14.91
N ALA A 154 -7.90 -1.88 16.18
CA ALA A 154 -6.63 -1.64 16.85
C ALA A 154 -5.77 -2.92 16.89
N PHE A 155 -6.38 -4.07 17.18
CA PHE A 155 -5.71 -5.36 17.09
C PHE A 155 -5.28 -5.69 15.64
N CYS A 156 -6.20 -5.56 14.68
CA CYS A 156 -5.92 -5.88 13.27
C CYS A 156 -4.85 -4.99 12.64
N SER A 157 -4.67 -3.76 13.13
CA SER A 157 -3.64 -2.81 12.66
C SER A 157 -2.22 -3.15 13.15
N ALA A 158 -2.02 -4.28 13.84
CA ALA A 158 -0.71 -4.67 14.37
C ALA A 158 0.34 -4.87 13.27
N GLY A 159 -0.06 -5.44 12.12
CA GLY A 159 0.81 -5.59 10.95
C GLY A 159 1.26 -4.24 10.40
N ASP A 160 0.38 -3.25 10.41
CA ASP A 160 0.68 -1.90 9.94
C ASP A 160 1.66 -1.20 10.86
N VAL A 161 1.41 -1.27 12.17
CA VAL A 161 2.31 -0.67 13.18
C VAL A 161 3.68 -1.35 13.13
N LEU A 162 3.75 -2.66 12.92
CA LEU A 162 5.01 -3.36 12.68
C LEU A 162 5.70 -2.85 11.41
N GLY A 163 4.99 -2.70 10.30
CA GLY A 163 5.54 -2.13 9.06
C GLY A 163 6.09 -0.72 9.23
N VAL A 164 5.34 0.13 9.95
CA VAL A 164 5.78 1.48 10.33
C VAL A 164 7.04 1.43 11.19
N ALA A 165 7.09 0.55 12.19
CA ALA A 165 8.28 0.39 13.03
C ALA A 165 9.50 0.00 12.19
N LEU A 166 9.39 -0.98 11.29
CA LEU A 166 10.48 -1.38 10.40
C LEU A 166 10.98 -0.20 9.56
N ILE A 167 10.08 0.61 9.01
CA ILE A 167 10.43 1.82 8.23
C ILE A 167 11.08 2.88 9.10
N LEU A 168 10.59 3.08 10.33
CA LEU A 168 11.10 4.10 11.23
C LEU A 168 12.52 3.78 11.70
N PHE A 169 12.80 2.51 12.02
CA PHE A 169 14.09 2.08 12.55
C PHE A 169 15.13 1.75 11.48
N GLN A 170 14.73 1.32 10.28
CA GLN A 170 15.68 0.89 9.25
C GLN A 170 15.99 1.97 8.21
N LEU A 171 15.09 2.93 7.98
CA LEU A 171 15.20 3.84 6.84
C LEU A 171 15.50 5.30 7.23
N PRO A 172 16.41 5.99 6.50
CA PRO A 172 16.62 7.42 6.68
C PRO A 172 15.37 8.23 6.29
N ARG A 173 15.29 9.49 6.75
CA ARG A 173 14.07 10.31 6.58
C ARG A 173 13.71 10.61 5.12
N LYS A 174 14.71 10.73 4.24
CA LYS A 174 14.55 11.07 2.82
C LYS A 174 14.69 9.83 1.94
N THR A 175 13.78 8.87 2.09
CA THR A 175 13.71 7.68 1.24
C THR A 175 12.42 7.62 0.44
N MET A 176 12.53 6.99 -0.72
CA MET A 176 11.42 6.51 -1.52
C MET A 176 11.23 5.03 -1.23
N LEU A 177 9.98 4.60 -1.20
CA LEU A 177 9.59 3.22 -0.99
C LEU A 177 8.72 2.76 -2.15
N ARG A 178 8.82 1.47 -2.47
CA ARG A 178 7.96 0.80 -3.43
C ARG A 178 7.68 -0.61 -2.95
N ASN A 179 6.43 -1.03 -3.05
CA ASN A 179 6.06 -2.41 -2.78
C ASN A 179 6.14 -3.25 -4.04
N GLN A 180 6.51 -4.51 -3.87
CA GLN A 180 6.48 -5.49 -4.94
C GLN A 180 6.05 -6.84 -4.36
N GLY A 181 4.79 -7.18 -4.57
CA GLY A 181 4.13 -8.21 -3.77
C GLY A 181 4.17 -7.82 -2.30
N PHE A 182 4.72 -8.72 -1.46
CA PHE A 182 4.81 -8.56 0.00
C PHE A 182 6.16 -8.06 0.48
N ARG A 183 6.96 -7.50 -0.43
CA ARG A 183 8.28 -6.97 -0.11
C ARG A 183 8.30 -5.48 -0.34
N THR A 184 8.79 -4.76 0.66
CA THR A 184 9.06 -3.34 0.52
C THR A 184 10.52 -3.14 0.13
N TYR A 185 10.73 -2.28 -0.85
CA TYR A 185 12.04 -1.83 -1.29
C TYR A 185 12.16 -0.33 -1.08
N TRP A 186 13.39 0.14 -0.93
CA TRP A 186 13.68 1.55 -0.71
C TRP A 186 14.89 2.02 -1.50
N LYS A 187 14.92 3.34 -1.75
CA LYS A 187 16.03 4.04 -2.41
C LYS A 187 16.13 5.46 -1.88
N VAL A 188 17.33 6.02 -1.84
CA VAL A 188 17.53 7.46 -1.58
C VAL A 188 17.38 8.19 -2.91
N PRO A 189 16.59 9.27 -2.99
CA PRO A 189 16.53 10.11 -4.18
C PRO A 189 17.94 10.62 -4.53
N ALA A 190 18.31 10.57 -5.81
CA ALA A 190 19.54 11.24 -6.26
C ALA A 190 19.42 12.74 -5.97
N ALA A 191 20.51 13.37 -5.51
CA ALA A 191 20.54 14.80 -5.19
C ALA A 191 19.99 15.62 -6.37
N GLY A 192 18.96 16.45 -6.12
CA GLY A 192 18.33 17.30 -7.13
C GLY A 192 17.01 16.78 -7.73
N ARG A 193 16.61 15.54 -7.48
CA ARG A 193 15.24 15.07 -7.82
C ARG A 193 14.32 15.26 -6.63
N GLU A 194 13.59 16.37 -6.60
CA GLU A 194 12.34 16.39 -5.84
C GLU A 194 11.46 15.26 -6.34
N VAL A 195 10.92 14.48 -5.41
CA VAL A 195 9.94 13.45 -5.74
C VAL A 195 8.67 14.21 -6.11
N SER A 196 8.51 14.54 -7.39
CA SER A 196 7.17 14.78 -7.91
C SER A 196 6.45 13.45 -7.73
N THR A 197 5.61 13.37 -6.71
CA THR A 197 4.46 12.48 -6.80
C THR A 197 3.85 12.84 -8.16
N GLN A 198 3.90 11.94 -9.14
CA GLN A 198 3.15 12.15 -10.38
C GLN A 198 1.69 12.28 -9.95
N ILE A 199 1.26 13.53 -9.77
CA ILE A 199 -0.13 13.92 -9.68
C ILE A 199 -0.58 13.83 -11.12
N GLU A 200 -0.92 12.63 -11.58
CA GLU A 200 -1.71 12.50 -12.80
C GLU A 200 -3.09 13.09 -12.51
N GLY A 201 -3.23 14.35 -12.91
CA GLY A 201 -4.47 15.00 -13.29
C GLY A 201 -5.56 15.05 -12.24
N TRP A 202 -5.60 16.11 -11.45
CA TRP A 202 -6.88 16.80 -11.24
C TRP A 202 -7.15 17.59 -12.52
N GLY A 203 -8.18 17.18 -13.25
CA GLY A 203 -8.56 17.79 -14.52
C GLY A 203 -9.03 19.23 -14.31
N GLY A 204 -8.13 20.19 -14.55
CA GLY A 204 -8.49 21.53 -14.98
C GLY A 204 -8.54 21.53 -16.50
N THR A 205 -9.74 21.57 -17.06
CA THR A 205 -9.94 21.92 -18.46
C THR A 205 -9.52 23.37 -18.67
N SER A 206 -8.38 23.61 -19.31
CA SER A 206 -8.17 24.84 -20.07
C SER A 206 -7.12 24.63 -21.16
N ARG A 207 -7.55 25.00 -22.37
CA ARG A 207 -6.81 25.16 -23.62
C ARG A 207 -5.36 25.61 -23.48
N GLY A 208 -4.57 25.13 -24.43
CA GLY A 208 -3.35 25.80 -24.92
C GLY A 208 -2.12 25.42 -24.13
N ASP A 209 -1.29 24.55 -24.70
CA ASP A 209 -0.02 25.01 -25.26
C ASP A 209 0.75 23.84 -25.86
N ALA A 210 0.95 23.94 -27.17
CA ALA A 210 1.91 23.16 -27.92
C ALA A 210 3.31 23.69 -27.60
N TYR A 211 4.22 22.81 -27.19
CA TYR A 211 5.65 23.03 -27.35
C TYR A 211 6.25 21.84 -28.10
N TRP A 212 6.64 22.14 -29.34
CA TRP A 212 7.59 21.37 -30.14
C TRP A 212 9.01 21.49 -29.56
N ALA A 213 9.92 20.66 -30.10
CA ALA A 213 11.39 20.67 -29.99
C ALA A 213 11.96 19.75 -28.88
N LEU A 214 12.88 18.80 -29.13
CA LEU A 214 13.75 18.52 -30.27
C LEU A 214 14.19 17.05 -30.24
N ALA A 215 14.38 16.50 -31.44
CA ALA A 215 15.07 15.25 -31.68
C ALA A 215 16.51 15.29 -31.13
N GLY A 216 16.90 14.21 -30.45
CA GLY A 216 18.26 13.92 -30.05
C GLY A 216 18.54 12.44 -30.28
N ASN A 217 19.12 12.13 -31.43
CA ASN A 217 19.62 10.81 -31.80
C ASN A 217 20.62 10.31 -30.76
N HIS A 218 20.26 9.26 -30.01
CA HIS A 218 21.24 8.34 -29.45
C HIS A 218 20.86 6.92 -29.83
N PHE A 219 21.47 6.46 -30.92
CA PHE A 219 21.65 5.05 -31.22
C PHE A 219 22.34 4.38 -30.02
N ALA A 220 21.67 3.41 -29.40
CA ALA A 220 22.35 2.42 -28.59
C ALA A 220 22.86 1.32 -29.53
N ILE A 221 24.16 1.32 -29.82
CA ILE A 221 24.84 0.19 -30.45
C ILE A 221 24.98 -0.88 -29.36
N LEU A 222 24.10 -1.89 -29.38
CA LEU A 222 24.35 -3.13 -28.65
C LEU A 222 25.24 -4.01 -29.54
N GLN A 223 26.56 -3.94 -29.34
CA GLN A 223 27.47 -4.99 -29.80
C GLN A 223 27.25 -6.22 -28.94
N PHE A 224 26.65 -7.26 -29.51
CA PHE A 224 26.63 -8.60 -28.93
C PHE A 224 27.61 -9.46 -29.72
N GLN A 225 28.69 -9.87 -29.07
CA GLN A 225 29.61 -10.88 -29.61
C GLN A 225 28.99 -12.25 -29.34
N ALA A 226 28.31 -12.80 -30.35
CA ALA A 226 27.78 -14.17 -30.30
C ALA A 226 28.92 -15.16 -30.56
N GLY A 227 29.36 -15.85 -29.51
CA GLY A 227 30.01 -17.15 -29.63
C GLY A 227 28.93 -18.22 -29.73
N ASP A 228 28.95 -18.92 -30.86
CA ASP A 228 28.38 -20.25 -31.13
C ASP A 228 26.85 -20.42 -31.06
N GLY A 229 26.24 -20.32 -32.25
CA GLY A 229 25.18 -21.24 -32.68
C GLY A 229 23.73 -20.83 -32.42
N TYR A 230 22.91 -20.97 -33.46
CA TYR A 230 21.44 -20.83 -33.56
C TYR A 230 20.88 -19.43 -33.85
N SER A 231 20.58 -19.24 -35.13
CA SER A 231 19.79 -18.14 -35.70
C SER A 231 18.33 -18.20 -35.23
N ILE A 232 17.78 -17.07 -34.75
CA ILE A 232 16.33 -16.86 -34.65
C ILE A 232 15.97 -15.60 -35.42
N LEU A 233 15.11 -15.81 -36.41
CA LEU A 233 14.48 -14.81 -37.27
C LEU A 233 13.53 -13.93 -36.43
N VAL A 234 13.83 -12.64 -36.32
CA VAL A 234 12.89 -11.64 -35.78
C VAL A 234 12.03 -11.12 -36.93
N VAL A 235 10.80 -11.60 -37.04
CA VAL A 235 9.79 -11.01 -37.93
C VAL A 235 9.16 -9.83 -37.20
N SER A 236 9.61 -8.62 -37.54
CA SER A 236 8.91 -7.38 -37.23
C SER A 236 7.93 -7.06 -38.37
N HIS A 237 6.64 -7.18 -38.11
CA HIS A 237 5.66 -6.33 -38.80
C HIS A 237 4.45 -6.11 -37.90
N VAL A 238 4.36 -4.89 -37.37
CA VAL A 238 3.08 -4.30 -36.99
C VAL A 238 2.44 -3.84 -38.30
N SER A 239 1.23 -4.31 -38.57
CA SER A 239 0.32 -3.64 -39.51
C SER A 239 -1.05 -3.63 -38.86
N MET A 240 -1.52 -2.42 -38.52
CA MET A 240 -2.92 -2.17 -38.19
C MET A 240 -3.70 -2.13 -39.50
N THR A 241 -4.71 -2.99 -39.62
CA THR A 241 -5.86 -2.74 -40.50
C THR A 241 -7.16 -3.14 -39.80
N HIS A 242 -8.10 -2.21 -39.79
CA HIS A 242 -9.51 -2.43 -39.50
C HIS A 242 -10.14 -3.48 -40.44
N CYS A 243 -11.10 -4.28 -39.94
CA CYS A 243 -12.39 -4.61 -40.59
C CYS A 243 -13.24 -5.56 -39.69
N PRO A 244 -14.56 -5.74 -39.93
CA PRO A 244 -15.58 -5.58 -38.91
C PRO A 244 -16.42 -6.85 -38.64
N LEU A 245 -17.39 -6.68 -37.73
CA LEU A 245 -18.60 -7.49 -37.49
C LEU A 245 -18.95 -8.54 -38.56
N ARG A 246 -19.04 -9.80 -38.11
CA ARG A 246 -20.20 -10.69 -38.30
C ARG A 246 -20.26 -11.68 -37.15
#